data_AF-A0A6J5TU02-F1
#
_entry.id   AF-A0A6J5TU02-F1
#
_cell.length_a   1.000
_cell.length_b   1.000
_cell.length_c   1.000
_cell.angle_alpha   90.00
_cell.angle_beta   90.00
_cell.angle_gamma   90.00
#
_symmetry.space_group_name_H-M   'P 1'
#
loop_
_entity.id
_entity.type
_entity.pdbx_description
1 polymer ?
#
loop_
_entity_poly.entity_id
_entity_poly.type
_entity_poly.pdbx_seq_one_letter_code
_entity_poly.pdbx_strand_id
1 'polypeptide(L)'
;MDLARKYAFGKMLVIGSEPPFKVKGLWLFRGQEIPKFIIDECYDMELYDWRKVDITDEDQKERVNQMIEDQEPFEGEALLDAKCFK
;
A
#
# COMPACT_ATOMS: atom_id res chain seq x y z
N MET A 1 6.51 9.81 12.43
CA MET A 1 5.16 9.57 11.85
C MET A 1 4.50 10.81 11.23
N ASP A 2 4.47 11.99 11.88
CA ASP A 2 3.85 13.20 11.28
C ASP A 2 4.66 13.83 10.13
N LEU A 3 5.98 13.61 10.11
CA LEU A 3 6.82 14.01 8.99
C LEU A 3 6.53 13.14 7.75
N ALA A 4 6.36 11.84 7.95
CA ALA A 4 6.04 10.89 6.87
C ALA A 4 4.75 11.24 6.13
N ARG A 5 3.69 11.64 6.85
CA ARG A 5 2.40 12.07 6.28
C ARG A 5 2.50 13.23 5.29
N LYS A 6 3.49 14.12 5.44
CA LYS A 6 3.71 15.24 4.51
C LYS A 6 4.35 14.83 3.18
N TYR A 7 4.98 13.66 3.13
CA TYR A 7 5.79 13.19 1.99
C TYR A 7 5.39 11.82 1.45
N ALA A 8 4.44 11.16 2.12
CA ALA A 8 3.96 9.85 1.77
C ALA A 8 2.44 9.77 1.97
N PHE A 9 1.78 9.14 1.02
CA PHE A 9 0.42 8.65 1.17
C PHE A 9 0.48 7.13 1.19
N GLY A 10 -0.16 6.50 2.16
CA GLY A 10 -0.19 5.05 2.30
C GLY A 10 -1.61 4.53 2.33
N LYS A 11 -1.84 3.35 1.79
CA LYS A 11 -3.12 2.65 1.90
C LYS A 11 -2.87 1.17 2.15
N MET A 12 -3.36 0.66 3.27
CA MET A 12 -3.17 -0.72 3.70
C MET A 12 -4.51 -1.44 3.66
N LEU A 13 -4.54 -2.59 3.01
CA LEU A 13 -5.71 -3.45 2.87
C LEU A 13 -5.46 -4.75 3.65
N VAL A 14 -6.46 -5.19 4.40
CA VAL A 14 -6.52 -6.51 5.01
C VAL A 14 -7.51 -7.34 4.21
N ILE A 15 -7.02 -8.43 3.62
CA ILE A 15 -7.74 -9.24 2.64
C ILE A 15 -7.99 -10.63 3.24
N GLY A 16 -9.19 -11.15 3.00
CA GLY A 16 -9.67 -12.46 3.46
C GLY A 16 -10.76 -12.35 4.53
N SER A 17 -11.68 -13.32 4.54
CA SER A 17 -12.76 -13.40 5.53
C SER A 17 -12.40 -14.25 6.75
N GLU A 18 -11.39 -15.10 6.63
CA GLU A 18 -10.92 -16.02 7.68
C GLU A 18 -9.38 -16.02 7.75
N PRO A 19 -8.80 -16.27 8.93
CA PRO A 19 -7.34 -16.32 9.10
C PRO A 19 -6.72 -17.52 8.35
N PRO A 20 -5.46 -17.40 7.86
CA PRO A 20 -4.58 -16.23 7.98
C PRO A 20 -4.93 -15.12 6.97
N PHE A 21 -5.00 -13.87 7.46
CA PHE A 21 -5.26 -12.71 6.62
C PHE A 21 -4.04 -12.29 5.80
N LYS A 22 -4.28 -11.78 4.60
CA LYS A 22 -3.26 -11.18 3.75
C LYS A 22 -3.26 -9.68 3.93
N VAL A 23 -2.08 -9.07 3.99
CA VAL A 23 -1.93 -7.62 4.08
C VAL A 23 -1.24 -7.11 2.82
N LYS A 24 -1.86 -6.15 2.14
CA LYS A 24 -1.24 -5.47 0.99
C LYS A 24 -1.25 -3.96 1.19
N GLY A 25 -0.16 -3.32 0.80
CA GLY A 25 0.04 -1.89 0.95
C GLY A 25 0.31 -1.20 -0.39
N LEU A 26 -0.30 -0.05 -0.58
CA LEU A 26 0.04 0.91 -1.63
C LEU A 26 0.68 2.11 -0.95
N TRP A 27 1.86 2.52 -1.41
CA TRP A 27 2.51 3.71 -0.90
C TRP A 27 2.95 4.61 -2.06
N LEU A 28 2.59 5.88 -1.97
CA LEU A 28 3.00 6.93 -2.87
C LEU A 28 3.96 7.86 -2.12
N PHE A 29 5.21 7.87 -2.54
CA PHE A 29 6.25 8.73 -1.97
C PHE A 29 6.54 9.90 -2.90
N ARG A 30 6.89 11.05 -2.32
CA ARG A 30 7.39 12.19 -3.11
C ARG A 30 8.83 11.92 -3.57
N GLY A 31 9.02 11.70 -4.86
CA GLY A 31 10.34 11.49 -5.47
C GLY A 31 10.39 10.21 -6.31
N GLN A 32 11.59 9.81 -6.71
CA GLN A 32 11.82 8.56 -7.46
C GLN A 32 12.13 7.36 -6.57
N GLU A 33 12.53 7.63 -5.33
CA GLU A 33 12.96 6.66 -4.32
C GLU A 33 12.21 6.91 -3.01
N ILE A 34 12.19 5.90 -2.14
CA ILE A 34 11.64 6.05 -0.79
C ILE A 34 12.58 6.95 0.01
N PRO A 35 12.11 8.09 0.54
CA PRO A 35 12.99 8.99 1.27
C PRO A 35 13.62 8.30 2.48
N LYS A 36 14.93 8.47 2.68
CA LYS A 36 15.68 7.79 3.75
C LYS A 36 15.06 7.97 5.14
N PHE A 37 14.54 9.16 5.44
CA PHE A 37 13.89 9.43 6.73
C PHE A 37 12.61 8.59 6.96
N ILE A 38 11.93 8.15 5.89
CA ILE A 38 10.79 7.23 6.00
C ILE A 38 11.28 5.84 6.39
N ILE A 39 12.36 5.37 5.76
CA ILE A 39 12.98 4.08 6.05
C ILE A 39 13.47 4.06 7.50
N ASP A 40 14.16 5.12 7.93
CA ASP A 40 14.71 5.23 9.28
C ASP A 40 13.60 5.36 10.36
N GLU A 41 12.43 5.92 10.03
CA GLU A 41 11.31 6.05 10.98
C GLU A 41 10.36 4.84 11.01
N CYS A 42 10.30 4.04 9.95
CA CYS A 42 9.35 2.95 9.80
C CYS A 42 10.06 1.58 9.87
N TYR A 43 10.21 1.08 11.10
CA TYR A 43 10.87 -0.20 11.39
C TYR A 43 10.22 -1.41 10.70
N ASP A 44 8.93 -1.32 10.37
CA ASP A 44 8.20 -2.41 9.72
C ASP A 44 8.51 -2.53 8.22
N MET A 45 9.24 -1.57 7.61
CA MET A 45 9.56 -1.60 6.17
C MET A 45 10.23 -2.90 5.74
N GLU A 46 11.08 -3.50 6.58
CA GLU A 46 11.80 -4.73 6.26
C GLU A 46 10.91 -5.99 6.29
N LEU A 47 9.70 -5.90 6.86
CA LEU A 47 8.76 -7.01 6.96
C LEU A 47 7.89 -7.20 5.71
N TYR A 48 7.97 -6.28 4.74
CA TYR A 48 7.17 -6.29 3.52
C TYR A 48 8.05 -6.40 2.28
N ASP A 49 7.53 -7.08 1.25
CA ASP A 49 8.12 -7.07 -0.08
C ASP A 49 7.73 -5.78 -0.83
N TRP A 50 8.70 -4.90 -1.05
CA TRP A 50 8.50 -3.64 -1.77
C TRP A 50 8.81 -3.81 -3.25
N ARG A 51 7.86 -3.40 -4.09
CA ARG A 51 8.05 -3.31 -5.55
C ARG A 51 7.59 -1.96 -6.04
N LYS A 52 8.45 -1.27 -6.80
CA LYS A 52 8.07 -0.03 -7.50
C LYS A 52 7.01 -0.37 -8.56
N VAL A 53 5.88 0.31 -8.49
CA VAL A 53 4.80 0.16 -9.46
C VAL A 53 5.22 0.75 -10.80
N ASP A 54 5.00 -0.01 -11.86
CA ASP A 54 5.08 0.49 -13.23
C ASP A 54 3.68 0.92 -13.69
N ILE A 55 3.47 2.21 -13.91
CA ILE A 55 2.17 2.76 -14.34
C ILE A 55 1.92 2.59 -15.85
N THR A 56 2.92 2.14 -16.60
CA THR A 56 2.76 1.81 -18.02
C THR A 56 2.23 0.40 -18.22
N ASP A 57 2.30 -0.43 -17.18
CA ASP A 57 1.66 -1.73 -17.08
C ASP A 57 0.21 -1.54 -16.61
N GLU A 58 -0.75 -1.83 -17.49
CA GLU A 58 -2.18 -1.63 -17.20
C GLU A 58 -2.68 -2.52 -16.05
N ASP A 59 -2.12 -3.72 -15.84
CA ASP A 59 -2.53 -4.60 -14.74
C ASP A 59 -2.10 -4.01 -13.39
N GLN A 60 -0.87 -3.47 -13.34
CA GLN A 60 -0.36 -2.82 -12.13
C GLN A 60 -1.10 -1.53 -11.81
N LYS A 61 -1.41 -0.73 -12.85
CA LYS A 61 -2.17 0.51 -12.74
C LYS A 61 -3.60 0.24 -12.29
N GLU A 62 -4.26 -0.75 -12.86
CA GLU A 62 -5.59 -1.18 -12.44
C GLU A 62 -5.56 -1.56 -10.97
N ARG A 63 -4.65 -2.45 -10.55
CA ARG A 63 -4.49 -2.85 -9.14
C ARG A 63 -4.35 -1.64 -8.21
N VAL A 64 -3.59 -0.61 -8.60
CA VAL A 64 -3.47 0.64 -7.82
C VAL A 64 -4.81 1.34 -7.68
N ASN A 65 -5.60 1.45 -8.76
CA ASN A 65 -6.94 2.03 -8.72
C ASN A 65 -7.84 1.24 -7.77
N GLN A 66 -7.86 -0.09 -7.88
CA GLN A 66 -8.67 -0.97 -7.01
C GLN A 66 -8.33 -0.76 -5.53
N MET A 67 -7.03 -0.63 -5.20
CA MET A 67 -6.59 -0.33 -3.84
C MET A 67 -7.08 1.06 -3.40
N ILE A 68 -6.97 2.09 -4.24
CA ILE A 68 -7.39 3.46 -3.92
C ILE A 68 -8.91 3.57 -3.75
N GLU A 69 -9.68 2.79 -4.50
CA GLU A 69 -11.15 2.79 -4.47
C GLU A 69 -11.76 1.88 -3.40
N ASP A 70 -10.92 1.12 -2.66
CA ASP A 70 -11.40 0.09 -1.73
C ASP A 70 -12.30 -0.94 -2.43
N GLN A 71 -11.91 -1.34 -3.65
CA GLN A 71 -12.72 -2.25 -4.43
C GLN A 71 -12.94 -3.56 -3.69
N GLU A 72 -14.20 -3.99 -3.64
CA GLU A 72 -14.61 -5.27 -3.07
C GLU A 72 -15.39 -6.09 -4.11
N PRO A 73 -15.01 -7.34 -4.41
CA PRO A 73 -13.84 -8.06 -3.90
C PRO A 73 -12.51 -7.57 -4.52
N PHE A 74 -11.43 -7.61 -3.74
CA PHE A 74 -10.07 -7.25 -4.19
C PHE A 74 -9.29 -8.51 -4.58
N GLU A 75 -8.80 -8.58 -5.83
CA GLU A 75 -8.14 -9.78 -6.38
C GLU A 75 -8.96 -11.09 -6.23
N GLY A 76 -10.29 -10.97 -6.18
CA GLY A 76 -11.20 -12.11 -5.99
C GLY A 76 -11.37 -12.56 -4.54
N GLU A 77 -10.76 -11.87 -3.57
CA GLU A 77 -10.92 -12.11 -2.13
C GLU A 77 -11.71 -10.96 -1.47
N ALA A 78 -12.39 -11.27 -0.36
CA ALA A 78 -13.11 -10.26 0.41
C ALA A 78 -12.15 -9.23 1.02
N LEU A 79 -12.55 -7.97 1.05
CA LEU A 79 -11.79 -6.90 1.69
C LEU A 79 -12.30 -6.75 3.13
N LEU A 80 -11.50 -7.17 4.11
CA LEU A 80 -11.89 -7.13 5.52
C LEU A 80 -11.83 -5.71 6.09
N ASP A 81 -10.74 -4.99 5.80
CA ASP A 81 -10.51 -3.65 6.29
C ASP A 81 -9.58 -2.89 5.35
N ALA A 82 -9.75 -1.58 5.28
CA ALA A 82 -8.89 -0.69 4.53
C ALA A 82 -8.56 0.57 5.34
N LYS A 83 -7.26 0.85 5.47
CA LYS A 83 -6.75 1.98 6.23
C LYS A 83 -5.95 2.92 5.34
N CYS A 84 -6.34 4.18 5.39
CA CYS A 84 -5.67 5.27 4.69
C CYS A 84 -4.74 6.03 5.64
N PHE A 85 -3.50 6.21 5.22
CA PHE A 85 -2.45 6.97 5.90
C PHE A 85 -2.21 8.26 5.12
N LYS A 86 -2.67 9.38 5.68
CA LYS A 86 -2.50 10.75 5.17
C LYS A 86 -2.06 11.69 6.28
#